data_AF-A0A4Q4UVD1-F1
#
_entry.id   AF-A0A4Q4UVD1-F1
#
_cell.length_a   1.000
_cell.length_b   1.000
_cell.length_c   1.000
_cell.angle_alpha   90.00
_cell.angle_beta   90.00
_cell.angle_gamma   90.00
#
_symmetry.space_group_name_H-M   'P 1'
#
loop_
_entity.id
_entity.type
_entity.pdbx_description
1 polymer ?
#
loop_
_entity_poly.entity_id
_entity_poly.type
_entity_poly.pdbx_seq_one_letter_code
_entity_poly.pdbx_strand_id
1 'polypeptide(L)'
;MANPRPITVQPEEPHFHQKNAIKSGVRGGLAGATAGLFAAAIQNSLAKRNIGSWAVLTKHGNTIATYAVMGTTFKFTTDAAANLREKDDTLNTTIGAFFAGATLGLRAGRIPRILGFGALFSVVFTAFEYTGGSLRGGENRANNLDEYERKEFMRLNRRRPMEETVAELGEGRGIRPPGYEERRRERLKEKFGVEINPVKATAD
;
A
#
# COMPACT_ATOMS: atom_id res chain seq x y z
N MET A 1 -0.06 28.44 -28.50
CA MET A 1 -1.01 28.04 -27.44
C MET A 1 -0.74 26.58 -27.14
N ALA A 2 -0.19 26.26 -25.97
CA ALA A 2 0.02 24.86 -25.59
C ALA A 2 -1.35 24.25 -25.37
N ASN A 3 -1.68 23.20 -26.11
CA ASN A 3 -2.93 22.46 -25.96
C ASN A 3 -2.99 21.99 -24.49
N PRO A 4 -3.98 22.44 -23.68
CA PRO A 4 -4.11 21.93 -22.33
C PRO A 4 -4.32 20.43 -22.49
N ARG A 5 -3.46 19.62 -21.87
CA ARG A 5 -3.79 18.21 -21.75
C ARG A 5 -5.16 18.15 -21.07
N PRO A 6 -6.05 17.23 -21.46
CA PRO A 6 -7.06 16.82 -20.51
C PRO A 6 -6.29 16.50 -19.22
N ILE A 7 -6.68 17.15 -18.11
CA ILE A 7 -6.16 16.84 -16.78
C ILE A 7 -6.08 15.33 -16.75
N THR A 8 -4.88 14.77 -16.55
CA THR A 8 -4.73 13.31 -16.45
C THR A 8 -5.66 12.91 -15.32
N VAL A 9 -6.84 12.42 -15.70
CA VAL A 9 -7.79 11.79 -14.81
C VAL A 9 -6.91 10.73 -14.17
N GLN A 10 -6.70 10.85 -12.85
CA GLN A 10 -5.95 9.84 -12.12
C GLN A 10 -6.45 8.47 -12.62
N PRO A 11 -5.55 7.53 -12.95
CA PRO A 11 -5.95 6.27 -13.56
C PRO A 11 -7.18 5.78 -12.82
N GLU A 12 -8.33 5.65 -13.51
CA GLU A 12 -9.60 5.36 -12.88
C GLU A 12 -9.34 4.24 -11.87
N GLU A 13 -9.47 4.56 -10.58
CA GLU A 13 -9.26 3.56 -9.55
C GLU A 13 -10.23 2.44 -9.90
N PRO A 14 -9.75 1.21 -10.17
CA PRO A 14 -10.61 0.14 -10.63
C PRO A 14 -11.76 0.01 -9.65
N HIS A 15 -13.00 -0.01 -10.15
CA HIS A 15 -14.18 -0.06 -9.31
C HIS A 15 -14.02 -1.17 -8.27
N PHE A 16 -14.07 -0.77 -7.00
CA PHE A 16 -13.83 -1.70 -5.91
C PHE A 16 -14.93 -2.75 -5.88
N HIS A 17 -14.52 -4.01 -5.86
CA HIS A 17 -15.40 -5.15 -5.68
C HIS A 17 -15.23 -5.70 -4.27
N GLN A 18 -16.33 -5.76 -3.53
CA GLN A 18 -16.35 -6.29 -2.17
C GLN A 18 -15.80 -7.72 -2.14
N LYS A 19 -14.89 -7.96 -1.20
CA LYS A 19 -14.22 -9.24 -1.01
C LYS A 19 -14.87 -10.01 0.12
N ASN A 20 -15.00 -11.32 -0.03
CA ASN A 20 -15.48 -12.16 1.06
C ASN A 20 -14.31 -12.51 2.00
N ALA A 21 -14.15 -11.70 3.04
CA ALA A 21 -13.06 -11.81 4.03
C ALA A 21 -13.04 -13.18 4.76
N ILE A 22 -14.20 -13.80 4.99
CA ILE A 22 -14.28 -15.11 5.63
C ILE A 22 -13.73 -16.18 4.68
N LYS A 23 -14.19 -16.17 3.43
CA LYS A 23 -13.73 -17.13 2.40
C LYS A 23 -12.24 -16.98 2.12
N SER A 24 -11.74 -15.76 2.02
CA SER A 24 -10.31 -15.51 1.81
C SER A 24 -9.47 -15.84 3.02
N GLY A 25 -9.95 -15.53 4.24
CA GLY A 25 -9.35 -15.93 5.50
C GLY A 25 -9.20 -17.43 5.57
N VAL A 26 -10.26 -18.21 5.34
CA VAL A 26 -10.21 -19.68 5.32
C VAL A 26 -9.21 -20.20 4.28
N ARG A 27 -9.22 -19.65 3.05
CA ARG A 27 -8.25 -20.02 2.00
C ARG A 27 -6.81 -19.70 2.40
N GLY A 28 -6.57 -18.53 2.99
CA GLY A 28 -5.27 -18.13 3.53
C GLY A 28 -4.82 -19.03 4.67
N GLY A 29 -5.75 -19.41 5.55
CA GLY A 29 -5.54 -20.36 6.63
C GLY A 29 -5.13 -21.74 6.14
N LEU A 30 -5.84 -22.27 5.15
CA LEU A 30 -5.50 -23.54 4.52
C LEU A 30 -4.11 -23.50 3.87
N ALA A 31 -3.80 -22.43 3.12
CA ALA A 31 -2.47 -22.25 2.52
C ALA A 31 -1.37 -22.11 3.58
N GLY A 32 -1.65 -21.43 4.68
CA GLY A 32 -0.75 -21.36 5.83
C GLY A 32 -0.57 -22.72 6.51
N ALA A 33 -1.65 -23.45 6.75
CA ALA A 33 -1.63 -24.76 7.38
C ALA A 33 -0.84 -25.79 6.56
N THR A 34 -0.98 -25.79 5.23
CA THR A 34 -0.19 -26.68 4.36
C THR A 34 1.29 -26.36 4.44
N ALA A 35 1.68 -25.08 4.35
CA ALA A 35 3.07 -24.64 4.55
C ALA A 35 3.60 -25.03 5.94
N GLY A 36 2.78 -24.86 6.98
CA GLY A 36 3.10 -25.24 8.35
C GLY A 36 3.26 -26.75 8.54
N LEU A 37 2.48 -27.56 7.83
CA LEU A 37 2.58 -29.02 7.82
C LEU A 37 3.88 -29.47 7.16
N PHE A 38 4.27 -28.86 6.03
CA PHE A 38 5.58 -29.12 5.42
C PHE A 38 6.73 -28.74 6.36
N ALA A 39 6.64 -27.57 7.00
CA ALA A 39 7.64 -27.14 7.99
C ALA A 39 7.70 -28.11 9.19
N ALA A 40 6.56 -28.59 9.69
CA ALA A 40 6.48 -29.57 10.77
C ALA A 40 7.08 -30.92 10.36
N ALA A 41 6.83 -31.37 9.13
CA ALA A 41 7.39 -32.60 8.59
C ALA A 41 8.93 -32.51 8.47
N ILE A 42 9.46 -31.38 7.99
CA ILE A 42 10.91 -31.13 7.93
C ILE A 42 11.52 -31.10 9.34
N GLN A 43 10.85 -30.45 10.30
CA GLN A 43 11.33 -30.43 11.69
C GLN A 43 11.32 -31.82 12.32
N ASN A 44 10.35 -32.66 11.95
CA ASN A 44 10.28 -34.04 12.41
C ASN A 44 11.37 -34.92 11.78
N SER A 45 11.67 -34.74 10.49
CA SER A 45 12.73 -35.52 9.81
C SER A 45 14.15 -35.13 10.28
N LEU A 46 14.35 -33.87 10.66
CA LEU A 46 15.62 -33.37 11.21
C LEU A 46 15.77 -33.62 12.72
N ALA A 47 14.82 -34.31 13.36
CA ALA A 47 14.88 -34.56 14.78
C ALA A 47 16.00 -35.54 15.14
N LYS A 48 16.88 -35.14 16.07
CA LYS A 48 17.99 -35.99 16.55
C LYS A 48 17.55 -37.19 17.40
N ARG A 49 16.30 -37.21 17.86
CA ARG A 49 15.74 -38.31 18.67
C ARG A 49 14.75 -39.07 17.82
N ASN A 50 14.57 -40.36 18.09
CA ASN A 50 13.52 -41.14 17.42
C ASN A 50 12.15 -40.65 17.90
N ILE A 51 11.54 -39.76 17.12
CA ILE A 51 10.19 -39.26 17.34
C ILE A 51 9.38 -39.76 16.15
N GLY A 52 8.47 -40.71 16.40
CA GLY A 52 7.68 -41.34 15.35
C GLY A 52 6.82 -40.34 14.58
N SER A 53 6.22 -40.77 13.46
CA SER A 53 5.46 -39.90 12.54
C SER A 53 4.34 -39.08 13.22
N TRP A 54 3.80 -39.57 14.33
CA TRP A 54 2.79 -38.87 15.14
C TRP A 54 3.30 -37.57 15.78
N ALA A 55 4.62 -37.40 15.89
CA ALA A 55 5.24 -36.20 16.43
C ALA A 55 5.05 -34.96 15.54
N VAL A 56 4.76 -35.13 14.24
CA VAL A 56 4.40 -34.02 13.34
C VAL A 56 3.18 -33.27 13.87
N LEU A 57 2.16 -34.00 14.32
CA LEU A 57 0.91 -33.42 14.82
C LEU A 57 0.99 -33.08 16.32
N THR A 58 1.62 -33.93 17.13
CA THR A 58 1.63 -33.75 18.59
C THR A 58 2.72 -32.80 19.08
N LYS A 59 3.94 -32.90 18.54
CA LYS A 59 5.09 -32.10 18.96
C LYS A 59 5.27 -30.85 18.11
N HIS A 60 5.07 -30.97 16.79
CA HIS A 60 5.16 -29.87 15.83
C HIS A 60 3.79 -29.28 15.45
N GLY A 61 2.69 -29.72 16.06
CA GLY A 61 1.35 -29.17 15.78
C GLY A 61 1.24 -27.67 15.99
N ASN A 62 2.02 -27.11 16.93
CA ASN A 62 2.05 -25.66 17.13
C ASN A 62 2.59 -24.90 15.92
N THR A 63 3.54 -25.45 15.15
CA THR A 63 4.02 -24.76 13.94
C THR A 63 2.95 -24.74 12.87
N ILE A 64 2.21 -25.85 12.70
CA ILE A 64 1.06 -25.92 11.79
C ILE A 64 0.03 -24.85 12.17
N ALA A 65 -0.34 -24.79 13.45
CA ALA A 65 -1.28 -23.79 13.97
C ALA A 65 -0.78 -22.35 13.76
N THR A 66 0.50 -22.08 14.01
CA THR A 66 1.06 -20.73 13.87
C THR A 66 0.99 -20.26 12.42
N TYR A 67 1.35 -21.10 11.45
CA TYR A 67 1.28 -20.72 10.03
C TYR A 67 -0.18 -20.60 9.56
N ALA A 68 -1.09 -21.46 10.04
CA ALA A 68 -2.51 -21.36 9.74
C ALA A 68 -3.13 -20.05 10.26
N VAL A 69 -2.81 -19.67 11.51
CA VAL A 69 -3.25 -18.41 12.11
C VAL A 69 -2.65 -17.22 11.36
N MET A 70 -1.37 -17.28 10.99
CA MET A 70 -0.72 -16.22 10.22
C MET A 70 -1.39 -16.02 8.84
N GLY A 71 -1.66 -17.10 8.12
CA GLY A 71 -2.31 -17.05 6.80
C GLY A 71 -3.79 -16.63 6.85
N THR A 72 -4.54 -17.09 7.86
CA THR A 72 -5.92 -16.63 8.08
C THR A 72 -5.97 -15.15 8.41
N THR A 73 -5.18 -14.71 9.39
CA THR A 73 -5.18 -13.32 9.85
C THR A 73 -4.73 -12.38 8.75
N PHE A 74 -3.68 -12.71 7.99
CA PHE A 74 -3.26 -11.93 6.82
C PHE A 74 -4.43 -11.69 5.87
N LYS A 75 -4.98 -12.74 5.24
CA LYS A 75 -6.02 -12.58 4.22
C LYS A 75 -7.32 -11.98 4.74
N PHE A 76 -7.74 -12.38 5.94
CA PHE A 76 -8.94 -11.84 6.56
C PHE A 76 -8.82 -10.33 6.79
N THR A 77 -7.70 -9.87 7.35
CA THR A 77 -7.50 -8.46 7.67
C THR A 77 -7.24 -7.61 6.42
N THR A 78 -6.55 -8.13 5.41
CA THR A 78 -6.39 -7.44 4.12
C THR A 78 -7.76 -7.17 3.48
N ASP A 79 -8.62 -8.18 3.42
CA ASP A 79 -9.93 -8.06 2.78
C ASP A 79 -10.93 -7.26 3.62
N ALA A 80 -10.86 -7.37 4.96
CA ALA A 80 -11.66 -6.53 5.84
C ALA A 80 -11.26 -5.05 5.71
N ALA A 81 -9.96 -4.75 5.66
CA ALA A 81 -9.47 -3.39 5.43
C ALA A 81 -9.87 -2.85 4.05
N ALA A 82 -9.80 -3.69 3.01
CA ALA A 82 -10.23 -3.33 1.67
C ALA A 82 -11.73 -3.01 1.61
N ASN A 83 -12.58 -3.84 2.25
CA ASN A 83 -14.02 -3.61 2.31
C ASN A 83 -14.40 -2.35 3.09
N LEU A 84 -13.71 -2.04 4.20
CA LEU A 84 -13.98 -0.85 5.00
C LEU A 84 -13.55 0.44 4.30
N ARG A 85 -12.50 0.38 3.48
CA ARG A 85 -11.96 1.54 2.74
C ARG A 85 -12.51 1.67 1.33
N GLU A 86 -13.23 0.65 0.87
CA GLU A 86 -13.70 0.51 -0.52
C GLU A 86 -12.60 0.79 -1.56
N LYS A 87 -11.36 0.40 -1.23
CA LYS A 87 -10.16 0.66 -2.03
C LYS A 87 -9.21 -0.52 -1.97
N ASP A 88 -8.58 -0.82 -3.11
CA ASP A 88 -7.58 -1.89 -3.24
C ASP A 88 -6.16 -1.31 -3.36
N ASP A 89 -5.59 -0.96 -2.19
CA ASP A 89 -4.26 -0.34 -2.10
C ASP A 89 -3.26 -1.20 -1.30
N THR A 90 -1.98 -0.85 -1.41
CA THR A 90 -0.87 -1.39 -0.61
C THR A 90 -1.08 -1.23 0.90
N LEU A 91 -1.87 -0.25 1.33
CA LEU A 91 -2.24 -0.04 2.72
C LEU A 91 -3.02 -1.21 3.32
N ASN A 92 -3.85 -1.91 2.52
CA ASN A 92 -4.56 -3.09 3.00
C ASN A 92 -3.58 -4.23 3.31
N THR A 93 -2.58 -4.42 2.44
CA THR A 93 -1.50 -5.38 2.63
C THR A 93 -0.63 -5.02 3.82
N THR A 94 -0.37 -3.73 4.03
CA THR A 94 0.36 -3.19 5.20
C THR A 94 -0.32 -3.59 6.51
N ILE A 95 -1.63 -3.32 6.61
CA ILE A 95 -2.44 -3.64 7.79
C ILE A 95 -2.48 -5.15 8.00
N GLY A 96 -2.71 -5.92 6.94
CA GLY A 96 -2.78 -7.37 7.06
C GLY A 96 -1.46 -8.03 7.42
N ALA A 97 -0.35 -7.52 6.88
CA ALA A 97 0.98 -7.98 7.22
C ALA A 97 1.35 -7.63 8.67
N PHE A 98 0.93 -6.47 9.17
CA PHE A 98 1.13 -6.11 10.58
C PHE A 98 0.44 -7.11 11.52
N PHE A 99 -0.84 -7.42 11.28
CA PHE A 99 -1.57 -8.37 12.12
C PHE A 99 -1.03 -9.80 11.99
N ALA A 100 -0.68 -10.22 10.78
CA ALA A 100 -0.05 -11.52 10.55
C ALA A 100 1.29 -11.65 11.29
N GLY A 101 2.17 -10.65 11.19
CA GLY A 101 3.44 -10.60 11.91
C GLY A 101 3.26 -10.53 13.43
N ALA A 102 2.26 -9.79 13.90
CA ALA A 102 1.91 -9.73 15.31
C ALA A 102 1.52 -11.12 15.85
N THR A 103 0.79 -11.94 15.07
CA THR A 103 0.42 -13.31 15.48
C THR A 103 1.61 -14.23 15.69
N LEU A 104 2.68 -14.06 14.90
CA LEU A 104 3.93 -14.79 15.09
C LEU A 104 4.61 -14.40 16.41
N GLY A 105 4.55 -13.10 16.76
CA GLY A 105 5.07 -12.56 18.01
C GLY A 105 4.27 -12.94 19.25
N LEU A 106 2.99 -13.30 19.13
CA LEU A 106 2.12 -13.68 20.26
C LEU A 106 2.71 -14.86 21.04
N ARG A 107 3.34 -15.83 20.35
CA ARG A 107 3.99 -16.98 21.01
C ARG A 107 5.05 -16.57 22.03
N ALA A 108 5.68 -15.42 21.84
CA ALA A 108 6.73 -14.94 22.71
C ALA A 108 6.21 -14.28 24.00
N GLY A 109 4.91 -13.98 24.09
CA GLY A 109 4.26 -13.40 25.28
C GLY A 109 4.75 -12.01 25.68
N ARG A 110 5.44 -11.30 24.78
CA ARG A 110 6.04 -9.98 25.07
C ARG A 110 5.56 -8.95 24.06
N ILE A 111 4.96 -7.87 24.55
CA ILE A 111 4.44 -6.75 23.74
C ILE A 111 5.50 -6.20 22.75
N PRO A 112 6.77 -5.97 23.15
CA PRO A 112 7.78 -5.46 22.21
C PRO A 112 8.05 -6.42 21.04
N ARG A 113 7.96 -7.74 21.27
CA ARG A 113 8.15 -8.73 20.19
C ARG A 113 6.96 -8.75 19.24
N ILE A 114 5.74 -8.64 19.78
CA ILE A 114 4.51 -8.58 18.97
C ILE A 114 4.56 -7.37 18.03
N LEU A 115 4.86 -6.18 18.57
CA LEU A 115 4.97 -4.96 17.78
C LEU A 115 6.16 -5.00 16.82
N GLY A 116 7.30 -5.54 17.25
CA GLY A 116 8.50 -5.67 16.41
C GLY A 116 8.28 -6.57 15.20
N PHE A 117 7.68 -7.76 15.39
CA PHE A 117 7.35 -8.65 14.27
C PHE A 117 6.25 -8.06 13.39
N GLY A 118 5.21 -7.44 13.97
CA GLY A 118 4.18 -6.75 13.20
C GLY A 118 4.76 -5.64 12.31
N ALA A 119 5.60 -4.77 12.87
CA ALA A 119 6.23 -3.68 12.13
C ALA A 119 7.18 -4.21 11.03
N LEU A 120 7.99 -5.24 11.34
CA LEU A 120 8.90 -5.83 10.36
C LEU A 120 8.15 -6.45 9.17
N PHE A 121 7.13 -7.27 9.44
CA PHE A 121 6.32 -7.86 8.37
C PHE A 121 5.59 -6.79 7.56
N SER A 122 5.02 -5.79 8.24
CA SER A 122 4.38 -4.64 7.60
C SER A 122 5.32 -3.97 6.60
N VAL A 123 6.53 -3.58 7.00
CA VAL A 123 7.48 -2.91 6.11
C VAL A 123 7.88 -3.79 4.93
N VAL A 124 8.20 -5.07 5.17
CA VAL A 124 8.65 -5.99 4.13
C VAL A 124 7.55 -6.25 3.09
N PHE A 125 6.33 -6.55 3.53
CA PHE A 125 5.21 -6.83 2.63
C PHE A 125 4.73 -5.57 1.91
N THR A 126 4.73 -4.42 2.59
CA THR A 126 4.41 -3.14 1.95
C THR A 126 5.41 -2.81 0.86
N ALA A 127 6.71 -2.98 1.13
CA ALA A 127 7.74 -2.78 0.13
C ALA A 127 7.55 -3.73 -1.06
N PHE A 128 7.29 -5.02 -0.79
CA PHE A 128 7.05 -6.02 -1.83
C PHE A 128 5.84 -5.66 -2.72
N GLU A 129 4.69 -5.36 -2.12
CA GLU A 129 3.47 -5.00 -2.84
C GLU A 129 3.63 -3.69 -3.62
N TYR A 130 4.26 -2.69 -2.99
CA TYR A 130 4.55 -1.40 -3.62
C TYR A 130 5.47 -1.54 -4.83
N THR A 131 6.43 -2.46 -4.80
CA THR A 131 7.30 -2.75 -5.95
C THR A 131 6.64 -3.59 -7.06
N GLY A 132 5.36 -3.97 -6.90
CA GLY A 132 4.60 -4.67 -7.93
C GLY A 132 4.29 -6.14 -7.63
N GLY A 133 4.49 -6.60 -6.38
CA GLY A 133 3.96 -7.87 -5.90
C GLY A 133 4.47 -9.13 -6.60
N SER A 134 5.54 -9.03 -7.41
CA SER A 134 6.07 -10.13 -8.21
C SER A 134 7.59 -10.16 -8.17
N LEU A 135 8.15 -11.34 -7.87
CA LEU A 135 9.60 -11.61 -7.91
C LEU A 135 10.12 -11.82 -9.34
N ARG A 136 9.24 -12.05 -10.31
CA ARG A 136 9.60 -12.24 -11.73
C ARG A 136 9.73 -10.92 -12.50
N GLY A 137 9.66 -9.80 -11.80
CA GLY A 137 9.29 -8.51 -12.35
C GLY A 137 7.79 -8.36 -12.33
N GLY A 138 7.30 -7.17 -11.96
CA GLY A 138 5.89 -6.85 -12.12
C GLY A 138 5.50 -7.09 -13.58
N GLU A 139 4.32 -7.67 -13.81
CA GLU A 139 3.74 -7.68 -15.14
C GLU A 139 3.66 -6.22 -15.57
N ASN A 140 4.61 -5.84 -16.43
CA ASN A 140 4.84 -4.46 -16.76
C ASN A 140 3.53 -3.93 -17.33
N ARG A 141 2.85 -3.01 -16.63
CA ARG A 141 1.96 -2.07 -17.32
C ARG A 141 2.67 -1.45 -18.52
N ALA A 142 4.00 -1.35 -18.48
CA ALA A 142 4.87 -0.97 -19.59
C ALA A 142 4.93 -1.96 -20.78
N ASN A 143 4.54 -3.23 -20.64
CA ASN A 143 4.44 -4.17 -21.77
C ASN A 143 3.09 -4.02 -22.52
N ASN A 144 2.06 -3.47 -21.85
CA ASN A 144 0.75 -3.20 -22.44
C ASN A 144 0.53 -1.71 -22.78
N LEU A 145 1.47 -0.84 -22.41
CA LEU A 145 1.45 0.57 -22.81
C LEU A 145 1.90 0.66 -24.26
N ASP A 146 1.10 1.31 -25.09
CA ASP A 146 1.48 1.63 -26.45
C ASP A 146 2.83 2.38 -26.41
N GLU A 147 3.80 1.94 -27.22
CA GLU A 147 5.09 2.62 -27.33
C GLU A 147 4.91 4.09 -27.70
N TYR A 148 3.85 4.39 -28.45
CA TYR A 148 3.46 5.75 -28.78
C TYR A 148 3.10 6.55 -27.52
N GLU A 149 2.18 6.07 -26.68
CA GLU A 149 1.78 6.73 -25.42
C GLU A 149 2.97 6.93 -24.47
N ARG A 150 3.86 5.94 -24.36
CA ARG A 150 5.07 6.06 -23.52
C ARG A 150 6.02 7.15 -24.05
N LYS A 151 6.28 7.19 -25.36
CA LYS A 151 7.13 8.20 -25.99
C LYS A 151 6.48 9.59 -25.91
N GLU A 152 5.17 9.65 -26.08
CA GLU A 152 4.39 10.87 -25.90
C GLU A 152 4.51 11.37 -24.46
N PHE A 153 4.28 10.54 -23.45
CA PHE A 153 4.47 10.86 -22.04
C PHE A 153 5.87 11.43 -21.75
N MET A 154 6.94 10.81 -22.26
CA MET A 154 8.30 11.31 -22.07
C MET A 154 8.54 12.68 -22.73
N ARG A 155 8.02 12.91 -23.94
CA ARG A 155 8.14 14.20 -24.66
C ARG A 155 7.37 15.30 -23.93
N LEU A 156 6.19 14.93 -23.45
CA LEU A 156 5.26 15.78 -22.74
C LEU A 156 5.76 16.12 -21.32
N ASN A 157 6.47 15.23 -20.63
CA ASN A 157 7.00 15.49 -19.29
C ASN A 157 8.05 16.64 -19.24
N ARG A 158 8.59 17.07 -20.40
CA ARG A 158 9.53 18.19 -20.47
C ARG A 158 8.91 19.55 -20.10
N ARG A 159 7.62 19.76 -20.38
CA ARG A 159 6.89 20.99 -20.04
C ARG A 159 5.47 20.62 -19.63
N ARG A 160 5.17 20.72 -18.33
CA ARG A 160 3.83 20.54 -17.78
C ARG A 160 3.10 21.89 -17.71
N PRO A 161 1.79 21.93 -17.98
CA PRO A 161 1.00 23.14 -17.78
C PRO A 161 0.99 23.52 -16.29
N MET A 162 0.99 24.84 -16.02
CA MET A 162 0.99 25.38 -14.66
C MET A 162 -0.29 24.98 -13.90
N GLU A 163 -1.42 24.85 -14.58
CA GLU A 163 -2.70 24.44 -13.99
C GLU A 163 -2.66 23.02 -13.42
N GLU A 164 -2.08 22.06 -14.15
CA GLU A 164 -1.86 20.68 -13.69
C GLU A 164 -0.94 20.64 -12.47
N THR A 165 0.11 21.47 -12.47
CA THR A 165 1.04 21.57 -11.35
C THR A 165 0.35 22.14 -10.10
N VAL A 166 -0.52 23.13 -10.27
CA VAL A 166 -1.30 23.73 -9.18
C VAL A 166 -2.37 22.78 -8.66
N ALA A 167 -3.00 21.99 -9.54
CA ALA A 167 -3.98 20.99 -9.14
C ALA A 167 -3.33 19.87 -8.30
N GLU A 168 -2.12 19.43 -8.62
CA GLU A 168 -1.40 18.38 -7.89
C GLU A 168 -0.71 18.87 -6.61
N LEU A 169 0.02 20.00 -6.67
CA LEU A 169 0.87 20.48 -5.58
C LEU A 169 0.18 21.54 -4.71
N GLY A 170 -0.90 22.14 -5.20
CA GLY A 170 -1.55 23.29 -4.57
C GLY A 170 -0.81 24.61 -4.83
N GLU A 171 -1.49 25.71 -4.51
CA GLU A 171 -0.87 27.05 -4.58
C GLU A 171 0.01 27.35 -3.36
N GLY A 172 1.16 28.00 -3.58
CA GLY A 172 2.07 28.42 -2.51
C GLY A 172 3.47 27.79 -2.61
N ARG A 173 4.33 28.07 -1.62
CA ARG A 173 5.72 27.55 -1.52
C ARG A 173 6.55 27.72 -2.81
N GLY A 174 6.37 28.83 -3.51
CA GLY A 174 7.10 29.16 -4.75
C GLY A 174 6.31 28.96 -6.05
N ILE A 175 5.16 28.27 -6.01
CA ILE A 175 4.28 28.08 -7.17
C ILE A 175 3.21 29.19 -7.16
N ARG A 176 3.30 30.09 -8.14
CA ARG A 176 2.40 31.24 -8.29
C ARG A 176 1.74 31.23 -9.67
N PRO A 177 0.53 30.64 -9.80
CA PRO A 177 -0.24 30.78 -11.04
C PRO A 177 -0.62 32.25 -11.31
N PRO A 178 -1.00 32.59 -12.56
CA PRO A 178 -1.61 33.88 -12.84
C PRO A 178 -2.82 34.12 -11.92
N GLY A 179 -2.94 35.34 -11.37
CA GLY A 179 -3.98 35.71 -10.41
C GLY A 179 -3.74 35.23 -8.96
N TYR A 180 -2.59 34.63 -8.65
CA TYR A 180 -2.26 34.17 -7.28
C TYR A 180 -2.32 35.28 -6.23
N GLU A 181 -1.91 36.51 -6.58
CA GLU A 181 -1.90 37.64 -5.65
C GLU A 181 -3.31 38.07 -5.25
N GLU A 182 -4.30 37.91 -6.13
CA GLU A 182 -5.70 38.23 -5.86
C GLU A 182 -6.30 37.20 -4.91
N ARG A 183 -6.17 35.91 -5.23
CA ARG A 183 -6.61 34.80 -4.36
C ARG A 183 -5.88 34.79 -3.02
N ARG A 184 -4.62 35.21 -2.97
CA ARG A 184 -3.88 35.39 -1.71
C ARG A 184 -4.46 36.54 -0.88
N ARG A 185 -4.81 37.67 -1.50
CA ARG A 185 -5.44 38.81 -0.80
C ARG A 185 -6.79 38.39 -0.21
N GLU A 186 -7.62 37.69 -0.96
CA GLU A 186 -8.89 37.12 -0.47
C GLU A 186 -8.67 36.20 0.73
N ARG A 187 -7.77 35.22 0.63
CA ARG A 187 -7.43 34.32 1.75
C ARG A 187 -6.89 35.04 2.98
N LEU A 188 -6.13 36.12 2.82
CA LEU A 188 -5.57 36.90 3.93
C LEU A 188 -6.63 37.81 4.56
N LYS A 189 -7.53 38.38 3.75
CA LYS A 189 -8.68 39.14 4.23
C LYS A 189 -9.62 38.24 5.03
N GLU A 190 -9.93 37.04 4.54
CA GLU A 190 -10.77 36.06 5.25
C GLU A 190 -10.12 35.57 6.55
N LYS A 191 -8.83 35.23 6.54
CA LYS A 191 -8.15 34.65 7.73
C LYS A 191 -7.77 35.68 8.78
N PHE A 192 -7.42 36.90 8.38
CA PHE A 192 -6.78 37.88 9.27
C PHE A 192 -7.44 39.26 9.26
N GLY A 193 -8.45 39.51 8.42
CA GLY A 193 -9.13 40.81 8.33
C GLY A 193 -8.26 41.95 7.79
N VAL A 194 -7.08 41.64 7.25
CA VAL A 194 -6.13 42.65 6.76
C VAL A 194 -6.32 42.83 5.25
N GLU A 195 -6.70 44.05 4.84
CA GLU A 195 -6.76 44.44 3.43
C GLU A 195 -5.38 44.88 2.95
N ILE A 196 -4.78 44.10 2.05
CA ILE A 196 -3.49 44.44 1.45
C ILE A 196 -3.75 45.11 0.10
N ASN A 197 -3.50 46.42 0.04
CA ASN A 197 -3.60 47.19 -1.20
C ASN A 197 -2.53 46.74 -2.20
N PRO A 198 -2.85 46.59 -3.50
CA PRO A 198 -1.85 46.27 -4.50
C PRO A 198 -0.85 47.42 -4.61
N VAL A 199 0.44 47.12 -4.54
CA VAL A 199 1.48 48.09 -4.88
C VAL A 199 1.37 48.34 -6.38
N LYS A 200 1.06 49.58 -6.79
CA LYS A 200 1.07 49.98 -8.20
C LYS A 200 2.47 49.76 -8.75
N ALA A 201 2.62 48.88 -9.73
CA ALA A 201 3.90 48.62 -10.40
C ALA A 201 4.24 49.67 -11.49
N THR A 202 3.37 50.65 -11.71
CA THR A 202 3.64 51.86 -12.51
C THR A 202 3.88 53.04 -11.59
N ALA A 203 5.09 53.60 -11.66
CA ALA A 203 5.34 54.97 -11.28
C ALA A 203 4.89 55.85 -12.45
N ASP A 204 3.89 56.71 -12.22
CA ASP A 204 3.80 57.97 -12.97
C ASP A 204 4.83 58.95 -12.39
#